data_AF-A0A938B343-F1
#
_entry.id   AF-A0A938B343-F1
#
_cell.length_a   1.000
_cell.length_b   1.000
_cell.length_c   1.000
_cell.angle_alpha   90.00
_cell.angle_beta   90.00
_cell.angle_gamma   90.00
#
_symmetry.space_group_name_H-M   'P 1'
#
loop_
_entity.id
_entity.type
_entity.pdbx_description
1 polymer ?
#
loop_
_entity_poly.entity_id
_entity_poly.type
_entity_poly.pdbx_seq_one_letter_code
_entity_poly.pdbx_strand_id
1 'polypeptide(L)'
;MSTSVVTSPGPTRGDSSQNGLWLRSKPWDMCCLTGSSLFVVLPLLLYAQVGRAAIVVNLVVAGLVGGPHMYATFFRTFGDSAFRRGYRVLLLSSLGIPALVIAGAVWHFQLLLTLFFFWASLHVLHQIVYILACYERKQPQPPPPWSRAIDYAVVCSSLYPLASYHLVHDTFYIGTTPLLYPEALKTPIVYYATTSVFALAFLLFLVKTACDIWRGRPHYPKWLLMGTTIGLALLMTSYSGARLEIAFQGLNT
;
A
#
# COMPACT_ATOMS: atom_id res chain seq x y z
N MET A 1 62.52 -23.83 -10.36
CA MET A 1 61.61 -22.68 -10.56
C MET A 1 60.30 -23.03 -9.89
N SER A 2 60.11 -22.57 -8.66
CA SER A 2 58.92 -22.83 -7.85
C SER A 2 57.93 -21.68 -8.02
N THR A 3 56.80 -21.94 -8.65
CA THR A 3 55.69 -20.98 -8.77
C THR A 3 54.86 -21.00 -7.50
N SER A 4 55.03 -19.97 -6.67
CA SER A 4 54.18 -19.65 -5.54
C SER A 4 52.81 -19.17 -6.03
N VAL A 5 51.78 -19.95 -5.74
CA VAL A 5 50.38 -19.56 -5.95
C VAL A 5 50.01 -18.56 -4.85
N VAL A 6 49.82 -17.30 -5.24
CA VAL A 6 49.25 -16.26 -4.38
C VAL A 6 47.76 -16.58 -4.22
N THR A 7 47.38 -17.14 -3.07
CA THR A 7 45.99 -17.27 -2.67
C THR A 7 45.46 -15.89 -2.28
N SER A 8 44.62 -15.30 -3.12
CA SER A 8 43.86 -14.09 -2.76
C SER A 8 42.98 -14.38 -1.54
N PRO A 9 42.90 -13.47 -0.55
CA PRO A 9 42.02 -13.65 0.60
C PRO A 9 40.57 -13.68 0.10
N GLY A 10 39.87 -14.79 0.38
CA GLY A 10 38.44 -14.92 0.12
C GLY A 10 37.64 -13.86 0.90
N PRO A 11 36.44 -13.49 0.42
CA PRO A 11 35.64 -12.46 1.05
C PRO A 11 35.35 -12.84 2.50
N THR A 12 35.73 -11.95 3.42
CA THR A 12 35.49 -12.07 4.85
C THR A 12 33.98 -12.21 5.10
N ARG A 13 33.57 -13.39 5.57
CA ARG A 13 32.23 -13.64 6.14
C ARG A 13 32.10 -12.86 7.45
N GLY A 14 31.92 -11.55 7.35
CA GLY A 14 31.86 -10.63 8.50
C GLY A 14 30.57 -9.82 8.64
N ASP A 15 29.73 -9.76 7.61
CA ASP A 15 28.62 -8.76 7.57
C ASP A 15 27.23 -9.35 7.18
N SER A 16 27.12 -10.68 7.15
CA SER A 16 26.01 -11.38 6.49
C SER A 16 24.82 -11.75 7.37
N SER A 17 24.87 -11.56 8.70
CA SER A 17 23.77 -12.00 9.57
C SER A 17 22.65 -10.96 9.72
N GLN A 18 22.94 -9.65 9.67
CA GLN A 18 21.91 -8.61 9.76
C GLN A 18 21.30 -8.23 8.40
N ASN A 19 22.05 -8.33 7.29
CA ASN A 19 21.52 -8.12 5.94
C ASN A 19 20.58 -9.25 5.47
N GLY A 20 20.55 -10.39 6.17
CA GLY A 20 19.77 -11.55 5.75
C GLY A 20 18.25 -11.34 5.74
N LEU A 21 17.72 -10.51 6.65
CA LEU A 21 16.28 -10.29 6.81
C LEU A 21 15.74 -9.06 6.05
N TRP A 22 16.61 -8.18 5.58
CA TRP A 22 16.24 -7.03 4.74
C TRP A 22 16.11 -7.47 3.28
N LEU A 23 15.25 -6.81 2.50
CA LEU A 23 15.05 -7.16 1.09
C LEU A 23 16.33 -6.88 0.30
N ARG A 24 16.90 -5.68 0.48
CA ARG A 24 18.15 -5.27 -0.14
C ARG A 24 19.23 -4.93 0.88
N SER A 25 18.96 -3.96 1.76
CA SER A 25 19.85 -3.58 2.86
C SER A 25 19.07 -2.72 3.85
N LYS A 26 19.49 -2.71 5.13
CA LYS A 26 18.83 -1.89 6.17
C LYS A 26 18.60 -0.43 5.77
N PRO A 27 19.61 0.36 5.33
CA PRO A 27 19.39 1.77 4.98
C PRO A 27 18.49 1.92 3.75
N TRP A 28 18.56 1.01 2.79
CA TRP A 28 17.74 1.06 1.59
C TRP A 28 16.27 0.77 1.90
N ASP A 29 15.99 -0.32 2.63
CA ASP A 29 14.63 -0.68 3.04
C ASP A 29 14.00 0.42 3.93
N MET A 30 14.78 0.97 4.87
CA MET A 30 14.31 2.08 5.72
C MET A 30 14.01 3.35 4.94
N CYS A 31 14.84 3.72 3.98
CA CYS A 31 14.63 4.93 3.18
C CYS A 31 13.51 4.74 2.14
N CYS A 32 13.58 3.65 1.37
CA CYS A 32 12.76 3.46 0.18
C CYS A 32 11.43 2.74 0.42
N LEU A 33 11.27 1.97 1.49
CA LEU A 33 10.01 1.24 1.78
C LEU A 33 9.26 1.87 2.95
N THR A 34 9.94 2.10 4.08
CA THR A 34 9.29 2.72 5.24
C THR A 34 9.32 4.24 5.17
N GLY A 35 10.46 4.83 4.84
CA GLY A 35 10.64 6.28 4.77
C GLY A 35 9.84 6.90 3.63
N SER A 36 9.72 6.20 2.50
CA SER A 36 8.90 6.65 1.37
C SER A 36 7.43 6.84 1.76
N SER A 37 6.92 5.99 2.66
CA SER A 37 5.55 6.10 3.17
C SER A 37 5.29 7.39 3.96
N LEU A 38 6.32 8.09 4.44
CA LEU A 38 6.16 9.41 5.07
C LEU A 38 5.86 10.50 4.03
N PHE A 39 6.21 10.31 2.76
CA PHE A 39 5.84 11.26 1.70
C PHE A 39 4.33 11.31 1.46
N VAL A 40 3.55 10.34 1.96
CA VAL A 40 2.07 10.38 1.99
C VAL A 40 1.56 11.66 2.67
N VAL A 41 2.31 12.20 3.63
CA VAL A 41 1.93 13.43 4.37
C VAL A 41 2.29 14.70 3.58
N LEU A 42 3.19 14.63 2.61
CA LEU A 42 3.66 15.79 1.85
C LEU A 42 2.52 16.49 1.09
N PRO A 43 1.62 15.81 0.35
CA PRO A 43 0.46 16.45 -0.27
C PRO A 43 -0.45 17.19 0.74
N LEU A 44 -0.63 16.63 1.94
CA LEU A 44 -1.43 17.24 2.99
C LEU A 44 -0.77 18.51 3.55
N LEU A 45 0.55 18.49 3.75
CA LEU A 45 1.31 19.67 4.18
C LEU A 45 1.29 20.77 3.12
N LEU A 46 1.47 20.39 1.84
CA LEU A 46 1.38 21.33 0.73
C LEU A 46 -0.02 21.96 0.64
N TYR A 47 -1.07 21.16 0.82
CA TYR A 47 -2.44 21.68 0.87
C TYR A 47 -2.67 22.67 2.03
N ALA A 48 -2.12 22.37 3.21
CA ALA A 48 -2.22 23.24 4.38
C ALA A 48 -1.49 24.58 4.19
N GLN A 49 -0.35 24.59 3.49
CA GLN A 49 0.46 25.79 3.26
C GLN A 49 -0.02 26.63 2.09
N VAL A 50 -0.42 26.00 0.98
CA VAL A 50 -0.74 26.71 -0.26
C VAL A 50 -2.17 27.24 -0.26
N GLY A 51 -3.11 26.58 0.43
CA GLY A 51 -4.48 27.05 0.64
C GLY A 51 -5.33 27.20 -0.63
N ARG A 52 -6.53 26.60 -0.65
CA ARG A 52 -7.60 26.70 -1.69
C ARG A 52 -7.24 26.39 -3.16
N ALA A 53 -5.98 26.44 -3.60
CA ALA A 53 -5.53 25.93 -4.90
C ALA A 53 -5.39 24.40 -4.86
N ALA A 54 -6.40 23.71 -4.31
CA ALA A 54 -6.48 22.25 -4.20
C ALA A 54 -6.19 21.59 -5.55
N ILE A 55 -6.71 22.19 -6.62
CA ILE A 55 -6.53 21.69 -7.98
C ILE A 55 -5.06 21.71 -8.43
N VAL A 56 -4.28 22.73 -8.05
CA VAL A 56 -2.86 22.82 -8.42
C VAL A 56 -2.05 21.80 -7.64
N VAL A 57 -2.31 21.66 -6.33
CA VAL A 57 -1.67 20.62 -5.51
C VAL A 57 -2.01 19.24 -6.04
N ASN A 58 -3.29 18.98 -6.36
CA ASN A 58 -3.74 17.71 -6.92
C ASN A 58 -3.10 17.44 -8.28
N LEU A 59 -3.05 18.43 -9.19
CA LEU A 59 -2.41 18.29 -10.50
C LEU A 59 -0.91 18.05 -10.41
N VAL A 60 -0.21 18.75 -9.51
CA VAL A 60 1.23 18.58 -9.32
C VAL A 60 1.53 17.22 -8.70
N VAL A 61 0.81 16.82 -7.65
CA VAL A 61 1.01 15.53 -6.99
C VAL A 61 0.61 14.38 -7.91
N ALA A 62 -0.54 14.47 -8.58
CA ALA A 62 -0.95 13.48 -9.56
C ALA A 62 0.02 13.42 -10.75
N GLY A 63 0.53 14.55 -11.23
CA GLY A 63 1.45 14.59 -12.36
C GLY A 63 2.85 14.08 -12.04
N LEU A 64 3.40 14.43 -10.88
CA LEU A 64 4.79 14.11 -10.51
C LEU A 64 4.94 12.81 -9.72
N VAL A 65 3.89 12.36 -9.03
CA VAL A 65 3.96 11.17 -8.18
C VAL A 65 3.06 10.06 -8.70
N GLY A 66 1.76 10.32 -8.81
CA GLY A 66 0.79 9.32 -9.29
C GLY A 66 1.01 8.91 -10.76
N GLY A 67 1.37 9.87 -11.61
CA GLY A 67 1.61 9.69 -13.04
C GLY A 67 2.75 8.70 -13.28
N PRO A 68 3.99 8.97 -12.84
CA PRO A 68 5.11 8.05 -13.03
C PRO A 68 4.83 6.64 -12.50
N HIS A 69 4.15 6.51 -11.36
CA HIS A 69 3.75 5.23 -10.78
C HIS A 69 2.86 4.42 -11.76
N MET A 70 1.78 5.03 -12.27
CA MET A 70 0.86 4.37 -13.21
C MET A 70 1.49 4.14 -14.59
N TYR A 71 2.18 5.14 -15.13
CA TYR A 71 2.76 5.09 -16.47
C TYR A 71 3.94 4.15 -16.55
N ALA A 72 4.73 3.94 -15.49
CA ALA A 72 5.83 2.97 -15.50
C ALA A 72 5.32 1.55 -15.81
N THR A 73 4.17 1.16 -15.25
CA THR A 73 3.55 -0.14 -15.51
C THR A 73 3.05 -0.23 -16.95
N PHE A 74 2.40 0.81 -17.43
CA PHE A 74 1.91 0.87 -18.82
C PHE A 74 3.08 0.81 -19.81
N PHE A 75 4.08 1.69 -19.68
CA PHE A 75 5.25 1.72 -20.56
C PHE A 75 6.03 0.42 -20.52
N ARG A 76 6.21 -0.22 -19.36
CA ARG A 76 6.86 -1.53 -19.28
C ARG A 76 6.09 -2.60 -20.05
N THR A 77 4.77 -2.62 -19.91
CA THR A 77 3.89 -3.62 -20.56
C THR A 77 3.86 -3.46 -22.08
N PHE A 78 3.77 -2.22 -22.57
CA PHE A 78 3.74 -1.92 -24.01
C PHE A 78 5.15 -1.89 -24.64
N GLY A 79 6.19 -1.60 -23.86
CA GLY A 79 7.57 -1.57 -24.31
C GLY A 79 8.21 -2.95 -24.44
N ASP A 80 7.75 -3.95 -23.68
CA ASP A 80 8.28 -5.30 -23.73
C ASP A 80 7.84 -6.05 -25.01
N SER A 81 8.78 -6.26 -25.93
CA SER A 81 8.56 -6.98 -27.18
C SER A 81 8.17 -8.46 -27.00
N ALA A 82 8.63 -9.12 -25.93
CA ALA A 82 8.28 -10.50 -25.64
C ALA A 82 6.82 -10.59 -25.16
N PHE A 83 6.43 -9.70 -24.24
CA PHE A 83 5.06 -9.63 -23.73
C PHE A 83 4.05 -9.32 -24.84
N ARG A 84 4.35 -8.34 -25.71
CA ARG A 84 3.51 -7.98 -26.86
C ARG A 84 3.25 -9.14 -27.82
N ARG A 85 4.23 -10.03 -28.01
CA ARG A 85 4.07 -11.20 -28.89
C ARG A 85 3.25 -12.29 -28.22
N GLY A 86 3.43 -12.53 -26.92
CA GLY A 86 2.74 -13.59 -26.18
C GLY A 86 1.31 -13.27 -25.76
N TYR A 87 0.98 -12.00 -25.46
CA TYR A 87 -0.28 -11.63 -24.80
C TYR A 87 -1.04 -10.51 -25.52
N ARG A 88 -1.22 -10.66 -26.84
CA ARG A 88 -1.89 -9.64 -27.68
C ARG A 88 -3.30 -9.30 -27.23
N VAL A 89 -4.10 -10.30 -26.87
CA VAL A 89 -5.49 -10.08 -26.41
C VAL A 89 -5.51 -9.27 -25.12
N LEU A 90 -4.65 -9.61 -24.16
CA LEU A 90 -4.55 -8.89 -22.89
C LEU A 90 -4.16 -7.43 -23.10
N LEU A 91 -3.19 -7.19 -23.99
CA LEU A 91 -2.72 -5.84 -24.33
C LEU A 91 -3.79 -5.01 -25.05
N LEU A 92 -4.56 -5.61 -25.97
CA LEU A 92 -5.68 -4.92 -26.61
C LEU A 92 -6.80 -4.65 -25.60
N SER A 93 -7.08 -5.60 -24.71
CA SER A 93 -8.11 -5.42 -23.68
C SER A 93 -7.76 -4.30 -22.68
N SER A 94 -6.47 -4.10 -22.37
CA SER A 94 -6.04 -3.03 -21.46
C SER A 94 -6.23 -1.63 -22.05
N LEU A 95 -6.25 -1.48 -23.39
CA LEU A 95 -6.62 -0.22 -24.05
C LEU A 95 -8.12 0.10 -23.90
N GLY A 96 -8.96 -0.90 -23.65
CA GLY A 96 -10.36 -0.70 -23.33
C GLY A 96 -10.56 0.02 -21.98
N ILE A 97 -9.63 -0.17 -21.03
CA ILE A 97 -9.76 0.42 -19.68
C ILE A 97 -9.75 1.96 -19.73
N PRO A 98 -8.80 2.66 -20.39
CA PRO A 98 -8.88 4.11 -20.56
C PRO A 98 -10.19 4.60 -21.20
N ALA A 99 -10.69 3.90 -22.22
CA ALA A 99 -11.94 4.26 -22.88
C ALA A 99 -13.14 4.14 -21.92
N LEU A 100 -13.20 3.06 -21.14
CA LEU A 100 -14.21 2.86 -20.10
C LEU A 100 -14.12 3.91 -18.99
N VAL A 101 -12.90 4.30 -18.59
CA VAL A 101 -12.69 5.37 -17.60
C VAL A 101 -13.18 6.71 -18.14
N ILE A 102 -12.86 7.07 -19.39
CA ILE A 102 -13.35 8.30 -20.02
C ILE A 102 -14.88 8.28 -20.14
N ALA A 103 -15.45 7.18 -20.64
CA ALA A 103 -16.90 6.99 -20.74
C ALA A 103 -17.59 7.11 -19.37
N GLY A 104 -17.04 6.44 -18.35
CA GLY A 104 -17.52 6.50 -16.98
C GLY A 104 -17.41 7.91 -16.38
N ALA A 105 -16.36 8.67 -16.72
CA ALA A 105 -16.17 10.03 -16.24
C ALA A 105 -17.23 10.98 -16.81
N VAL A 106 -17.65 10.77 -18.06
CA VAL A 106 -18.68 11.58 -18.73
C VAL A 106 -20.09 11.19 -18.30
N TRP A 107 -20.40 9.89 -18.23
CA TRP A 107 -21.77 9.40 -18.04
C TRP A 107 -22.12 8.98 -16.62
N HIS A 108 -21.14 8.50 -15.84
CA HIS A 108 -21.39 7.90 -14.51
C HIS A 108 -20.28 8.25 -13.50
N PHE A 109 -19.97 9.54 -13.38
CA PHE A 109 -18.82 10.03 -12.61
C PHE A 109 -18.79 9.52 -11.16
N GLN A 110 -19.92 9.55 -10.45
CA GLN A 110 -20.00 9.10 -9.05
C GLN A 110 -19.70 7.59 -8.90
N LEU A 111 -20.18 6.77 -9.84
CA LEU A 111 -19.90 5.34 -9.86
C LEU A 111 -18.43 5.07 -10.17
N LEU A 112 -17.87 5.77 -11.16
CA LEU A 112 -16.45 5.68 -11.50
C LEU A 112 -15.58 6.02 -10.29
N LEU A 113 -15.88 7.12 -9.59
CA LEU A 113 -15.14 7.57 -8.42
C LEU A 113 -15.19 6.53 -7.29
N THR A 114 -16.37 5.98 -7.02
CA THR A 114 -16.57 4.91 -6.02
C THR A 114 -15.75 3.68 -6.35
N LEU A 115 -15.83 3.20 -7.60
CA LEU A 115 -15.10 2.03 -8.06
C LEU A 115 -13.59 2.28 -7.99
N PHE A 116 -13.12 3.47 -8.40
CA PHE A 116 -11.71 3.81 -8.43
C PHE A 116 -11.12 3.88 -7.02
N PHE A 117 -11.80 4.52 -6.06
CA PHE A 117 -11.36 4.56 -4.67
C PHE A 117 -11.36 3.17 -4.02
N PHE A 118 -12.42 2.39 -4.25
CA PHE A 118 -12.48 1.01 -3.77
C PHE A 118 -11.33 0.17 -4.34
N TRP A 119 -11.12 0.22 -5.66
CA TRP A 119 -10.06 -0.55 -6.32
C TRP A 119 -8.65 -0.09 -5.94
N ALA A 120 -8.42 1.22 -5.84
CA ALA A 120 -7.15 1.77 -5.40
C ALA A 120 -6.82 1.33 -3.96
N SER A 121 -7.81 1.29 -3.06
CA SER A 121 -7.61 0.78 -1.70
C SER A 121 -7.19 -0.70 -1.69
N LEU A 122 -7.84 -1.56 -2.50
CA LEU A 122 -7.45 -2.96 -2.65
C LEU A 122 -6.06 -3.11 -3.27
N HIS A 123 -5.75 -2.30 -4.27
CA HIS A 123 -4.45 -2.30 -4.95
C HIS A 123 -3.30 -2.04 -3.96
N VAL A 124 -3.40 -0.97 -3.16
CA VAL A 124 -2.38 -0.61 -2.16
C VAL A 124 -2.24 -1.70 -1.10
N LEU A 125 -3.35 -2.25 -0.59
CA LEU A 125 -3.31 -3.35 0.37
C LEU A 125 -2.62 -4.59 -0.21
N HIS A 126 -2.93 -4.94 -1.46
CA HIS A 126 -2.28 -6.07 -2.15
C HIS A 126 -0.78 -5.83 -2.36
N GLN A 127 -0.37 -4.61 -2.71
CA GLN A 127 1.06 -4.26 -2.85
C GLN A 127 1.82 -4.45 -1.54
N ILE A 128 1.25 -4.00 -0.42
CA ILE A 128 1.88 -4.13 0.89
C ILE A 128 1.97 -5.61 1.30
N VAL A 129 0.89 -6.38 1.14
CA VAL A 129 0.89 -7.83 1.40
C VAL A 129 1.97 -8.55 0.58
N TYR A 130 2.15 -8.17 -0.69
CA TYR A 130 3.20 -8.74 -1.52
C TYR A 130 4.62 -8.44 -0.98
N ILE A 131 4.86 -7.22 -0.50
CA ILE A 131 6.14 -6.85 0.12
C ILE A 131 6.36 -7.65 1.42
N LEU A 132 5.32 -7.84 2.23
CA LEU A 132 5.39 -8.68 3.44
C LEU A 132 5.76 -10.12 3.08
N ALA A 133 5.16 -10.69 2.03
CA ALA A 133 5.52 -12.03 1.56
C ALA A 133 6.98 -12.11 1.08
N CYS A 134 7.52 -11.03 0.49
CA CYS A 134 8.93 -10.96 0.14
C CYS A 134 9.85 -10.98 1.39
N TYR A 135 9.48 -10.27 2.47
CA TYR A 135 10.20 -10.32 3.74
C TYR A 135 10.17 -11.72 4.36
N GLU A 136 9.04 -12.41 4.29
CA GLU A 136 8.93 -13.76 4.86
C GLU A 136 9.81 -14.79 4.16
N ARG A 137 10.01 -14.66 2.85
CA ARG A 137 10.92 -15.52 2.09
C ARG A 137 12.39 -15.36 2.50
N LYS A 138 12.74 -14.27 3.18
CA LYS A 138 14.08 -14.02 3.73
C LYS A 138 14.29 -14.65 5.11
N GLN A 139 13.23 -15.13 5.76
CA GLN A 139 13.37 -15.79 7.05
C GLN A 139 14.02 -17.17 6.89
N PRO A 140 14.90 -17.59 7.84
CA PRO A 140 15.50 -18.92 7.82
C PRO A 140 14.48 -20.06 7.91
N GLN A 141 13.33 -19.81 8.55
CA GLN A 141 12.21 -20.74 8.64
C GLN A 141 10.95 -20.03 8.15
N PRO A 142 10.21 -20.62 7.20
CA PRO A 142 8.99 -19.99 6.72
C PRO A 142 7.97 -19.90 7.87
N PRO A 143 7.29 -18.75 8.03
CA PRO A 143 6.29 -18.62 9.06
C PRO A 143 5.10 -19.55 8.78
N PRO A 144 4.45 -20.07 9.83
CA PRO A 144 3.27 -20.91 9.67
C PRO A 144 2.14 -20.10 8.99
N PRO A 145 1.23 -20.77 8.26
CA PRO A 145 0.21 -20.09 7.46
C PRO A 145 -0.74 -19.23 8.30
N TRP A 146 -0.99 -19.57 9.57
CA TRP A 146 -1.81 -18.76 10.47
C TRP A 146 -1.16 -17.40 10.79
N SER A 147 0.18 -17.34 10.88
CA SER A 147 0.91 -16.09 11.13
C SER A 147 0.72 -15.13 9.94
N ARG A 148 0.77 -15.68 8.72
CA ARG A 148 0.49 -14.96 7.48
C ARG A 148 -0.95 -14.49 7.40
N ALA A 149 -1.91 -15.34 7.79
CA ALA A 149 -3.32 -14.97 7.82
C ALA A 149 -3.58 -13.80 8.76
N ILE A 150 -2.92 -13.75 9.93
CA ILE A 150 -3.03 -12.60 10.85
C ILE A 150 -2.45 -11.33 10.23
N ASP A 151 -1.29 -11.41 9.58
CA ASP A 151 -0.68 -10.24 8.93
C ASP A 151 -1.55 -9.70 7.80
N TYR A 152 -2.14 -10.61 7.01
CA TYR A 152 -3.11 -10.26 5.98
C TYR A 152 -4.37 -9.61 6.58
N ALA A 153 -4.94 -10.24 7.61
CA ALA A 153 -6.15 -9.75 8.26
C ALA A 153 -5.96 -8.35 8.83
N VAL A 154 -4.86 -8.07 9.54
CA VAL A 154 -4.62 -6.75 10.14
C VAL A 154 -4.37 -5.67 9.08
N VAL A 155 -3.60 -5.98 8.03
CA VAL A 155 -3.34 -5.01 6.94
C VAL A 155 -4.63 -4.72 6.19
N CYS A 156 -5.33 -5.75 5.73
CA CYS A 156 -6.58 -5.58 4.97
C CYS A 156 -7.68 -4.91 5.79
N SER A 157 -7.76 -5.18 7.10
CA SER A 157 -8.77 -4.54 7.94
C SER A 157 -8.41 -3.11 8.36
N SER A 158 -7.15 -2.68 8.30
CA SER A 158 -6.68 -1.40 8.86
C SER A 158 -7.33 -0.13 8.28
N LEU A 159 -7.78 -0.16 7.02
CA LEU A 159 -8.45 0.99 6.38
C LEU A 159 -9.94 1.10 6.76
N TYR A 160 -10.58 0.00 7.16
CA TYR A 160 -12.04 -0.05 7.22
C TYR A 160 -12.69 0.53 8.49
N PRO A 161 -12.10 0.55 9.70
CA PRO A 161 -12.75 1.07 10.90
C PRO A 161 -13.25 2.50 10.73
N LEU A 162 -12.35 3.43 10.39
CA LEU A 162 -12.70 4.84 10.22
C LEU A 162 -13.42 5.10 8.90
N ALA A 163 -13.05 4.42 7.81
CA ALA A 163 -13.77 4.54 6.55
C ALA A 163 -15.24 4.11 6.68
N SER A 164 -15.52 2.99 7.35
CA SER A 164 -16.89 2.52 7.60
C SER A 164 -17.67 3.46 8.53
N TYR A 165 -17.02 4.03 9.55
CA TYR A 165 -17.63 5.08 10.37
C TYR A 165 -18.10 6.25 9.49
N HIS A 166 -17.23 6.74 8.60
CA HIS A 166 -17.58 7.85 7.73
C HIS A 166 -18.64 7.51 6.69
N LEU A 167 -18.64 6.28 6.17
CA LEU A 167 -19.65 5.79 5.22
C LEU A 167 -21.04 5.65 5.86
N VAL A 168 -21.11 5.15 7.10
CA VAL A 168 -22.38 4.97 7.83
C VAL A 168 -22.99 6.32 8.24
N HIS A 169 -22.17 7.35 8.49
CA HIS A 169 -22.63 8.68 8.90
C HIS A 169 -22.73 9.68 7.74
N ASP A 170 -22.63 9.24 6.49
CA ASP A 170 -22.67 10.11 5.30
C ASP A 170 -21.65 11.27 5.38
N THR A 171 -20.46 11.01 5.92
CA THR A 171 -19.35 11.97 6.03
C THR A 171 -18.18 11.65 5.10
N PHE A 172 -18.27 10.57 4.32
CA PHE A 172 -17.22 10.15 3.38
C PHE A 172 -17.39 10.81 2.00
N TYR A 173 -16.83 12.01 1.86
CA TYR A 173 -16.84 12.79 0.62
C TYR A 173 -15.46 12.88 -0.02
N ILE A 174 -15.44 12.95 -1.35
CA ILE A 174 -14.28 13.33 -2.15
C ILE A 174 -14.62 14.63 -2.87
N GLY A 175 -13.93 15.71 -2.51
CA GLY A 175 -14.35 17.06 -2.90
C GLY A 175 -15.78 17.34 -2.39
N THR A 176 -16.74 17.44 -3.31
CA THR A 176 -18.17 17.64 -3.04
C THR A 176 -19.03 16.41 -3.34
N THR A 177 -18.43 15.33 -3.84
CA THR A 177 -19.16 14.14 -4.32
C THR A 177 -19.15 13.05 -3.24
N PRO A 178 -20.32 12.57 -2.78
CA PRO A 178 -20.39 11.42 -1.87
C PRO A 178 -20.09 10.12 -2.64
N LEU A 179 -19.41 9.19 -2.00
CA LEU A 179 -19.25 7.84 -2.56
C LEU A 179 -20.57 7.06 -2.50
N LEU A 180 -20.80 6.22 -3.51
CA LEU A 180 -21.95 5.31 -3.52
C LEU A 180 -21.70 4.21 -2.49
N TYR A 181 -22.61 4.09 -1.53
CA TYR A 181 -22.60 3.02 -0.55
C TYR A 181 -24.02 2.48 -0.38
N PRO A 182 -24.22 1.15 -0.46
CA PRO A 182 -25.56 0.57 -0.35
C PRO A 182 -26.25 0.95 0.96
N GLU A 183 -27.47 1.47 0.88
CA GLU A 183 -28.27 1.90 2.06
C GLU A 183 -28.45 0.76 3.08
N ALA A 184 -28.60 -0.49 2.62
CA ALA A 184 -28.70 -1.66 3.49
C ALA A 184 -27.47 -1.88 4.40
N LEU A 185 -26.31 -1.35 4.01
CA LEU A 185 -25.07 -1.45 4.78
C LEU A 185 -24.83 -0.21 5.66
N LYS A 186 -25.62 0.87 5.54
CA LYS A 186 -25.53 2.06 6.40
C LYS A 186 -26.16 1.82 7.77
N THR A 187 -25.67 0.80 8.47
CA THR A 187 -26.14 0.45 9.80
C THR A 187 -24.99 0.55 10.80
N PRO A 188 -25.25 0.92 12.06
CA PRO A 188 -24.22 0.94 13.10
C PRO A 188 -23.50 -0.41 13.25
N ILE A 189 -24.22 -1.51 12.96
CA ILE A 189 -23.69 -2.87 13.02
C ILE A 189 -22.47 -3.03 12.10
N VAL A 190 -22.49 -2.44 10.90
CA VAL A 190 -21.37 -2.55 9.96
C VAL A 190 -20.12 -1.88 10.51
N TYR A 191 -20.24 -0.68 11.08
CA TYR A 191 -19.14 0.01 11.73
C TYR A 191 -18.58 -0.77 12.94
N TYR A 192 -19.45 -1.33 13.79
CA TYR A 192 -18.99 -2.14 14.91
C TYR A 192 -18.30 -3.43 14.42
N ALA A 193 -18.85 -4.09 13.41
CA ALA A 193 -18.29 -5.32 12.86
C ALA A 193 -16.90 -5.11 12.25
N THR A 194 -16.72 -4.10 11.39
CA THR A 194 -15.41 -3.78 10.77
C THR A 194 -14.37 -3.41 11.84
N THR A 195 -14.78 -2.62 12.84
CA THR A 195 -13.91 -2.22 13.95
C THR A 195 -13.53 -3.41 14.83
N SER A 196 -14.48 -4.29 15.16
CA SER A 196 -14.21 -5.51 15.93
C SER A 196 -13.30 -6.48 15.20
N VAL A 197 -13.48 -6.66 13.88
CA VAL A 197 -12.59 -7.49 13.04
C VAL A 197 -11.17 -6.93 13.06
N PHE A 198 -11.00 -5.62 12.86
CA PHE A 198 -9.69 -4.98 12.95
C PHE A 198 -9.08 -5.12 14.34
N ALA A 199 -9.83 -4.82 15.40
CA ALA A 199 -9.34 -4.89 16.78
C ALA A 199 -8.87 -6.31 17.14
N LEU A 200 -9.63 -7.33 16.74
CA LEU A 200 -9.23 -8.73 16.92
C LEU A 200 -7.97 -9.08 16.12
N ALA A 201 -7.91 -8.71 14.84
CA ALA A 201 -6.73 -8.95 14.00
C ALA A 201 -5.48 -8.24 14.54
N PHE A 202 -5.64 -7.01 15.02
CA PHE A 202 -4.57 -6.22 15.62
C PHE A 202 -4.10 -6.82 16.95
N LEU A 203 -5.01 -7.25 17.82
CA LEU A 203 -4.66 -7.95 19.06
C LEU A 203 -3.87 -9.23 18.77
N LEU A 204 -4.35 -10.05 17.82
CA LEU A 204 -3.64 -11.25 17.39
C LEU A 204 -2.25 -10.94 16.83
N PHE A 205 -2.11 -9.85 16.07
CA PHE A 205 -0.83 -9.37 15.56
C PHE A 205 0.12 -8.96 16.71
N LEU A 206 -0.36 -8.24 17.72
CA LEU A 206 0.43 -7.83 18.88
C LEU A 206 0.89 -9.04 19.70
N VAL A 207 -0.03 -9.96 20.02
CA VAL A 207 0.28 -11.19 20.78
C VAL A 207 1.31 -12.02 20.02
N LYS A 208 1.10 -12.23 18.73
CA LYS A 208 2.05 -12.94 17.87
C LYS A 208 3.43 -12.29 17.87
N THR A 209 3.47 -10.97 17.67
CA THR A 209 4.72 -10.19 17.64
C THR A 209 5.45 -10.30 18.98
N ALA A 210 4.74 -10.21 20.10
CA ALA A 210 5.32 -10.42 21.43
C ALA A 210 5.88 -11.84 21.57
N CYS A 211 5.13 -12.88 21.20
CA CYS A 211 5.62 -14.26 21.22
C CYS A 211 6.88 -14.47 20.36
N ASP A 212 6.96 -13.84 19.18
CA ASP A 212 8.13 -13.94 18.31
C ASP A 212 9.37 -13.26 18.92
N ILE A 213 9.19 -12.11 19.59
CA ILE A 213 10.25 -11.44 20.36
C ILE A 213 10.74 -12.36 21.49
N TRP A 214 9.80 -12.93 22.25
CA TRP A 214 10.12 -13.78 23.40
C TRP A 214 10.83 -15.08 22.99
N ARG A 215 10.53 -15.60 21.80
CA ARG A 215 11.20 -16.77 21.21
C ARG A 215 12.54 -16.43 20.53
N GLY A 216 12.99 -15.18 20.60
CA GLY A 216 14.24 -14.73 20.00
C GLY A 216 14.24 -14.75 18.47
N ARG A 217 13.07 -14.62 17.83
CA ARG A 217 12.91 -14.63 16.36
C ARG A 217 12.34 -13.29 15.85
N PRO A 218 12.98 -12.14 16.13
CA PRO A 218 12.40 -10.87 15.78
C PRO A 218 12.42 -10.60 14.27
N HIS A 219 11.33 -10.05 13.74
CA HIS A 219 11.21 -9.69 12.33
C HIS A 219 10.97 -8.19 12.14
N TYR A 220 11.93 -7.40 12.64
CA TYR A 220 11.85 -5.94 12.70
C TYR A 220 11.48 -5.25 11.37
N PRO A 221 12.05 -5.61 10.20
CA PRO A 221 11.71 -4.97 8.94
C PRO A 221 10.21 -5.07 8.62
N LYS A 222 9.64 -6.26 8.82
CA LYS A 222 8.23 -6.54 8.60
C LYS A 222 7.35 -5.77 9.56
N TRP A 223 7.66 -5.82 10.85
CA TRP A 223 6.85 -5.15 11.88
C TRP A 223 6.87 -3.64 11.73
N LEU A 224 8.00 -3.06 11.33
CA LEU A 224 8.08 -1.63 11.07
C LEU A 224 7.19 -1.25 9.88
N LEU A 225 7.30 -1.96 8.76
CA LEU A 225 6.44 -1.72 7.59
C LEU A 225 4.95 -1.87 7.91
N MET A 226 4.59 -2.89 8.68
CA MET A 226 3.20 -3.10 9.11
C MET A 226 2.73 -1.98 10.05
N GLY A 227 3.56 -1.58 11.02
CA GLY A 227 3.25 -0.50 11.93
C GLY A 227 3.03 0.83 11.20
N THR A 228 3.90 1.17 10.24
CA THR A 228 3.71 2.37 9.43
C THR A 228 2.49 2.27 8.53
N THR A 229 2.22 1.10 7.94
CA THR A 229 1.01 0.87 7.14
C THR A 229 -0.26 1.09 7.95
N ILE A 230 -0.37 0.47 9.13
CA ILE A 230 -1.55 0.59 10.00
C ILE A 230 -1.72 2.04 10.46
N GLY A 231 -0.63 2.69 10.88
CA GLY A 231 -0.66 4.09 11.31
C GLY A 231 -1.12 5.03 10.20
N LEU A 232 -0.59 4.87 8.98
CA LEU A 232 -1.00 5.65 7.81
C LEU A 232 -2.43 5.34 7.40
N ALA A 233 -2.85 4.07 7.39
CA ALA A 233 -4.21 3.68 7.07
C ALA A 233 -5.23 4.39 7.97
N LEU A 234 -4.99 4.38 9.29
CA LEU A 234 -5.84 5.07 10.27
C LEU A 234 -5.76 6.60 10.11
N LEU A 235 -4.57 7.16 9.91
CA LEU A 235 -4.40 8.60 9.74
C LEU A 235 -5.14 9.10 8.49
N MET A 236 -5.00 8.43 7.36
CA MET A 236 -5.61 8.84 6.09
C MET A 236 -7.13 8.73 6.15
N THR A 237 -7.65 7.65 6.73
CA THR A 237 -9.10 7.43 6.87
C THR A 237 -9.74 8.25 7.98
N SER A 238 -8.96 8.96 8.80
CA SER A 238 -9.47 9.96 9.76
C SER A 238 -9.88 11.28 9.10
N TYR A 239 -9.46 11.52 7.85
CA TYR A 239 -9.81 12.73 7.11
C TYR A 239 -11.10 12.55 6.31
N SER A 240 -11.78 13.65 6.01
CA SER A 240 -12.95 13.69 5.13
C SER A 240 -12.85 14.85 4.12
N GLY A 241 -13.60 14.76 3.01
CA GLY A 241 -13.69 15.80 1.99
C GLY A 241 -12.40 15.96 1.18
N ALA A 242 -12.03 17.20 0.86
CA ALA A 242 -10.84 17.51 0.04
C ALA A 242 -9.53 16.96 0.62
N ARG A 243 -9.43 16.81 1.95
CA ARG A 243 -8.24 16.24 2.61
C ARG A 243 -8.12 14.74 2.38
N LEU A 244 -9.24 14.04 2.27
CA LEU A 244 -9.29 12.61 2.01
C LEU A 244 -8.79 12.28 0.60
N GLU A 245 -9.19 13.07 -0.41
CA GLU A 245 -8.71 12.91 -1.78
C GLU A 245 -7.18 13.01 -1.86
N ILE A 246 -6.63 14.05 -1.22
CA ILE A 246 -5.19 14.34 -1.19
C ILE A 246 -4.43 13.25 -0.42
N ALA A 247 -4.99 12.81 0.71
CA ALA A 247 -4.48 11.70 1.51
C ALA A 247 -4.39 10.38 0.69
N PHE A 248 -5.46 10.05 -0.05
CA PHE A 248 -5.49 8.85 -0.89
C PHE A 248 -4.53 8.92 -2.08
N GLN A 249 -4.34 10.10 -2.67
CA GLN A 249 -3.33 10.29 -3.71
C GLN A 249 -1.93 10.00 -3.16
N GLY A 250 -1.64 10.38 -1.91
CA GLY A 250 -0.39 10.03 -1.23
C GLY A 250 -0.22 8.53 -0.97
N LEU A 251 -1.29 7.79 -0.64
CA LEU A 251 -1.20 6.34 -0.42
C LEU A 251 -0.89 5.53 -1.68
N ASN A 252 -1.19 6.07 -2.85
CA ASN A 252 -1.04 5.39 -4.14
C ASN A 252 0.32 5.68 -4.83
N THR A 253 1.34 6.08 -4.05
CA THR A 253 2.67 6.45 -4.54
C THR A 253 3.70 5.40 -4.17
#